data_AF-A0A4Q1RPU2-F1
#
_entry.id   AF-A0A4Q1RPU2-F1
#
_cell.length_a   1.000
_cell.length_b   1.000
_cell.length_c   1.000
_cell.angle_alpha   90.00
_cell.angle_beta   90.00
_cell.angle_gamma   90.00
#
_symmetry.space_group_name_H-M   'P 1'
#
loop_
_entity.id
_entity.type
_entity.pdbx_description
1 polymer ?
#
loop_
_entity_poly.entity_id
_entity_poly.type
_entity_poly.pdbx_seq_one_letter_code
_entity_poly.pdbx_strand_id
1 'polypeptide(L)' 'MDRHLAWDVDRVSFADENGEVASLPAAWTDIDPVDPFVVIAAGRCPFRVQDLLAAADLIDALRSPDVGKTTP' A
#
# COMPACT_ATOMS: atom_id res chain seq x y z
N MET A 1 6.15 7.21 29.42
CA MET A 1 6.53 5.78 29.32
C MET A 1 5.50 5.13 28.43
N ASP A 2 5.85 4.93 27.17
CA ASP A 2 4.90 4.45 26.16
C ASP A 2 4.88 2.91 26.14
N ARG A 3 3.68 2.34 26.13
CA ARG A 3 3.44 0.92 26.48
C ARG A 3 3.50 0.07 25.21
N HIS A 4 4.50 -0.81 25.12
CA HIS A 4 4.67 -1.79 24.05
C HIS A 4 3.47 -2.78 24.02
N LEU A 5 2.52 -2.57 23.11
CA LEU A 5 1.62 -3.62 22.59
C LEU A 5 2.00 -3.84 21.12
N ALA A 6 3.14 -4.50 20.87
CA ALA A 6 3.60 -4.80 19.53
C ALA A 6 4.18 -6.21 19.46
N TRP A 7 3.43 -7.20 19.94
CA TRP A 7 3.90 -8.60 19.95
C TRP A 7 3.69 -9.34 18.63
N ASP A 8 3.13 -8.70 17.60
CA ASP A 8 2.62 -9.40 16.41
C ASP A 8 3.28 -9.00 15.09
N VAL A 9 4.09 -7.93 15.07
CA VAL A 9 4.66 -7.42 13.81
C VAL A 9 6.15 -7.14 14.01
N ASP A 10 6.98 -7.68 13.13
CA ASP A 10 8.40 -7.36 13.06
C ASP A 10 8.60 -5.86 12.81
N ARG A 11 9.62 -5.23 13.41
CA ARG A 11 9.76 -3.77 13.42
C ARG A 11 11.20 -3.33 13.16
N VAL A 12 11.31 -2.19 12.48
CA VAL A 12 12.57 -1.49 12.25
C VAL A 12 12.62 -0.26 13.14
N SER A 13 13.79 -0.02 13.75
CA SER A 13 14.10 1.23 14.44
C SER A 13 15.06 2.07 13.59
N PHE A 14 14.79 3.36 13.51
CA PHE A 14 15.68 4.33 12.87
C PHE A 14 15.77 5.59 13.72
N ALA A 15 16.91 6.26 13.65
CA ALA A 15 17.10 7.56 14.28
C ALA A 15 16.86 8.67 13.25
N ASP A 16 16.16 9.72 13.65
CA ASP A 16 16.06 10.94 12.86
C ASP A 16 17.35 11.78 12.96
N GLU A 17 17.39 12.92 12.26
CA GLU A 17 18.54 13.83 12.25
C GLU A 17 18.85 14.44 13.63
N ASN A 18 17.88 14.42 14.55
CA ASN A 18 18.02 14.91 15.92
C ASN A 18 18.40 13.79 16.91
N GLY A 19 18.54 12.56 16.44
CA GLY A 19 18.85 11.38 17.27
C GLY A 19 17.63 10.76 17.96
N GLU A 20 16.42 11.21 17.63
CA GLU A 20 15.19 10.62 18.15
C GLU A 20 14.90 9.29 17.44
N VAL A 21 14.62 8.25 18.23
CA VAL A 21 14.39 6.90 17.70
C VAL A 21 12.91 6.65 17.47
N ALA A 22 12.54 6.44 16.22
CA ALA A 22 11.22 6.00 15.82
C ALA A 22 11.23 4.52 15.41
N SER A 23 10.05 3.88 15.45
CA SER A 23 9.90 2.49 15.03
C SER A 23 8.68 2.29 14.14
N LEU A 24 8.88 1.65 13.00
CA LEU A 24 7.84 1.28 12.03
C LEU A 24 7.78 -0.25 11.86
N PRO A 25 6.63 -0.81 11.47
CA PRO A 25 6.57 -2.19 10.99
C PRO A 25 7.58 -2.43 9.86
N ALA A 26 8.31 -3.55 9.89
CA ALA A 26 9.26 -3.93 8.83
C ALA A 26 8.56 -4.12 7.48
N ALA A 27 7.34 -4.64 7.49
CA ALA A 27 6.48 -4.74 6.32
C ALA A 27 6.11 -3.39 5.65
N TRP A 28 6.39 -2.25 6.30
CA TRP A 28 6.19 -0.91 5.74
C TRP A 28 7.48 -0.29 5.19
N THR A 29 8.61 -0.96 5.38
CA THR A 29 9.90 -0.53 4.86
C THR A 29 10.38 -1.51 3.79
N ASP A 30 11.49 -1.16 3.15
CA ASP A 30 12.21 -2.00 2.21
C ASP A 30 13.31 -2.84 2.89
N ILE A 31 13.29 -2.93 4.23
CA ILE A 31 14.29 -3.71 4.97
C ILE A 31 14.15 -5.20 4.69
N ASP A 32 12.91 -5.64 4.53
CA ASP A 32 12.60 -7.04 4.29
C ASP A 32 12.78 -7.34 2.80
N PRO A 33 13.32 -8.53 2.48
CA PRO A 33 13.33 -8.98 1.10
C PRO A 33 11.89 -9.01 0.58
N VAL A 34 11.72 -8.66 -0.70
CA VAL A 34 10.42 -8.71 -1.36
C VAL A 34 9.77 -10.07 -1.12
N ASP A 35 8.54 -10.06 -0.63
CA ASP A 35 7.80 -11.27 -0.28
C ASP A 35 7.83 -12.29 -1.44
N PRO A 36 8.23 -13.55 -1.21
CA PRO A 36 8.31 -14.58 -2.25
C PRO A 36 7.01 -14.78 -3.02
N PHE A 37 5.84 -14.62 -2.38
CA PHE A 37 4.55 -14.64 -3.05
C PHE A 37 4.44 -13.52 -4.08
N VAL A 38 4.87 -12.30 -3.75
CA VAL A 38 4.86 -11.16 -4.70
C VAL A 38 5.74 -11.47 -5.90
N VAL A 39 6.94 -12.04 -5.67
CA VAL A 39 7.87 -12.45 -6.73
C VAL A 39 7.26 -13.53 -7.62
N ILE A 40 6.69 -14.58 -7.03
CA ILE A 40 6.09 -15.72 -7.77
C ILE A 40 4.83 -15.29 -8.52
N ALA A 41 4.01 -14.43 -7.92
CA ALA A 41 2.80 -13.91 -8.52
C ALA A 41 3.10 -13.14 -9.80
N ALA A 42 4.20 -12.39 -9.85
CA ALA A 42 4.77 -11.81 -11.09
C ALA A 42 3.74 -11.12 -12.02
N GLY A 43 2.87 -10.27 -11.49
CA GLY A 43 1.80 -9.64 -12.29
C GLY A 43 0.42 -10.30 -12.16
N ARG A 44 0.33 -11.54 -11.68
CA ARG A 44 -0.81 -12.43 -11.97
C ARG A 44 -1.77 -12.66 -10.80
N CYS A 45 -1.55 -12.01 -9.67
CA CYS A 45 -2.47 -12.08 -8.54
C CYS A 45 -3.75 -11.28 -8.89
N PRO A 46 -4.95 -11.85 -8.76
CA PRO A 46 -6.18 -11.07 -8.83
C PRO A 46 -6.24 -10.08 -7.65
N PHE A 47 -6.80 -8.88 -7.87
CA PHE A 47 -6.97 -7.83 -6.86
C PHE A 47 -5.67 -7.18 -6.34
N ARG A 48 -4.72 -6.87 -7.23
CA ARG A 48 -3.59 -6.00 -6.86
C ARG A 48 -4.12 -4.62 -6.49
N VAL A 49 -3.42 -3.94 -5.57
CA VAL A 49 -3.77 -2.57 -5.17
C VAL A 49 -3.88 -1.65 -6.39
N GLN A 50 -2.94 -1.74 -7.35
CA GLN A 50 -2.99 -0.96 -8.59
C GLN A 50 -4.24 -1.27 -9.43
N ASP A 51 -4.61 -2.54 -9.56
CA ASP A 51 -5.79 -2.95 -10.33
C ASP A 51 -7.09 -2.53 -9.64
N LEU A 52 -7.13 -2.56 -8.30
CA LEU A 52 -8.25 -2.08 -7.50
C LEU A 52 -8.43 -0.57 -7.59
N LEU A 53 -7.33 0.19 -7.59
CA LEU A 53 -7.36 1.64 -7.80
C LEU A 53 -7.87 1.96 -9.21
N ALA A 54 -7.36 1.29 -10.24
CA ALA A 54 -7.85 1.45 -11.60
C ALA A 54 -9.34 1.09 -11.75
N ALA A 55 -9.80 0.05 -11.03
CA ALA A 55 -11.22 -0.31 -10.99
C ALA A 55 -12.07 0.76 -10.26
N ALA A 56 -11.56 1.35 -9.18
CA ALA A 56 -12.23 2.44 -8.48
C ALA A 56 -12.38 3.67 -9.39
N ASP A 57 -11.30 4.06 -10.08
CA ASP A 57 -11.31 5.17 -11.04
C ASP A 57 -12.34 4.94 -12.16
N LEU A 58 -12.44 3.71 -12.68
CA LEU A 58 -13.43 3.35 -13.69
C LEU A 58 -14.86 3.46 -13.15
N ILE A 59 -15.09 3.00 -11.92
CA ILE A 59 -16.41 3.10 -11.28
C ILE A 59 -16.81 4.56 -11.08
N ASP A 60 -15.88 5.42 -10.66
CA ASP A 60 -16.12 6.85 -10.49
C ASP A 60 -16.44 7.53 -11.81
N ALA A 61 -15.69 7.21 -12.87
CA ALA A 61 -15.97 7.71 -14.22
C ALA A 61 -17.37 7.31 -14.73
N LEU A 62 -17.82 6.09 -14.43
CA LEU A 62 -19.16 5.60 -14.80
C LEU A 62 -20.28 6.22 -13.96
N ARG A 63 -19.98 6.65 -12.72
CA ARG A 63 -20.94 7.34 -11.85
C ARG A 63 -21.08 8.82 -12.20
N SER A 64 -20.10 9.42 -12.87
CA SER A 64 -20.20 10.80 -13.34
C SER A 64 -21.26 10.92 -14.45
N PRO A 65 -22.28 11.78 -14.30
CA PRO A 65 -23.47 11.82 -15.15
C PRO A 65 -23.26 12.45 -16.55
N ASP A 66 -22.05 12.50 -17.11
CA ASP A 66 -21.80 13.14 -18.42
C ASP A 66 -20.97 12.30 -19.42
N VAL A 67 -21.17 10.97 -19.42
CA VAL A 67 -20.97 10.16 -20.64
C VAL A 67 -22.26 10.22 -21.46
N GLY A 68 -22.58 11.40 -21.98
CA GLY A 68 -23.86 11.63 -22.66
C GLY A 68 -23.96 12.88 -23.53
N LYS A 69 -22.90 13.69 -23.65
CA LYS A 69 -22.84 14.78 -24.64
C LYS A 69 -21.65 14.62 -25.57
N THR A 70 -21.70 13.60 -26.42
CA THR A 70 -21.20 13.74 -27.79
C THR A 70 -22.40 14.06 -28.67
N THR A 71 -22.68 15.35 -28.83
CA THR A 71 -23.56 15.94 -29.86
C THR A 71 -22.75 16.00 -31.18
N PRO A 72 -23.40 15.90 -32.36
CA PRO A 72 -22.93 15.16 -33.54
C PRO A 72 -21.83 15.85 -34.37
#